data_AF-A0A0S8ALV7-F1
#
_entry.id   AF-A0A0S8ALV7-F1
#
_cell.length_a   1.000
_cell.length_b   1.000
_cell.length_c   1.000
_cell.angle_alpha   90.00
_cell.angle_beta   90.00
_cell.angle_gamma   90.00
#
_symmetry.space_group_name_H-M   'P 1'
#
loop_
_entity.id
_entity.type
_entity.pdbx_description
1 polymer ?
#
loop_
_entity_poly.entity_id
_entity_poly.type
_entity_poly.pdbx_seq_one_letter_code
_entity_poly.pdbx_strand_id
1 'polypeptide(L)'
;MNANNLKKGICILVILMAIVLISGMARAAGQSSANYTVESDVVSAGGGEASSTNYTAEHTTGQPSIGESGSANYLNYAGFWHTVSAGPSGLDSDGDGIPDSIDNCDNTQNPGQQDTDGDGYGNRCDCDLDNDGVVGFNDYNLFGGAWGSSSSSANWNPDADFDSDGVVGFNDYNIFGTWWGTSAPW
;
A
#
# COMPACT_ATOMS: atom_id res chain seq x y z
N MET A 1 -12.44 -69.52 -4.45
CA MET A 1 -12.91 -68.58 -5.51
C MET A 1 -12.27 -68.99 -6.83
N ASN A 2 -13.05 -69.15 -7.92
CA ASN A 2 -12.51 -69.56 -9.22
C ASN A 2 -11.55 -68.47 -9.76
N ALA A 3 -10.40 -68.86 -10.31
CA ALA A 3 -9.41 -67.96 -10.91
C ALA A 3 -10.05 -67.01 -11.94
N ASN A 4 -11.12 -67.44 -12.62
CA ASN A 4 -11.88 -66.59 -13.54
C ASN A 4 -12.65 -65.46 -12.84
N ASN A 5 -13.15 -65.68 -11.63
CA ASN A 5 -13.84 -64.65 -10.85
C ASN A 5 -12.85 -63.65 -10.24
N LEU A 6 -11.65 -64.10 -9.87
CA LEU A 6 -10.58 -63.23 -9.41
C LEU A 6 -10.07 -62.31 -10.54
N LYS A 7 -9.86 -62.86 -11.74
CA LYS A 7 -9.48 -62.08 -12.93
C LYS A 7 -10.55 -61.04 -13.31
N LYS A 8 -11.84 -61.41 -13.27
CA LYS A 8 -12.95 -60.47 -13.49
C LYS A 8 -12.97 -59.36 -12.44
N GLY A 9 -12.78 -59.68 -11.17
CA GLY A 9 -12.74 -58.69 -10.08
C GLY A 9 -11.59 -57.70 -10.24
N ILE A 10 -10.40 -58.19 -10.61
CA ILE A 10 -9.22 -57.33 -10.86
C ILE A 10 -9.44 -56.41 -12.06
N CYS A 11 -10.00 -56.92 -13.18
CA CYS A 11 -10.32 -56.07 -14.33
C CYS A 11 -11.30 -54.95 -13.97
N ILE A 12 -12.36 -55.26 -13.20
CA ILE A 12 -13.35 -54.25 -12.79
C ILE A 12 -12.70 -53.20 -11.88
N LEU A 13 -11.83 -53.62 -10.94
CA LEU A 13 -11.12 -52.71 -10.05
C LEU A 13 -10.18 -51.76 -10.83
N VAL A 14 -9.45 -52.29 -11.81
CA VAL A 14 -8.54 -51.49 -12.66
C VAL A 14 -9.34 -50.51 -13.52
N ILE A 15 -10.49 -50.92 -14.07
CA ILE A 15 -11.36 -50.03 -14.84
C ILE A 15 -11.94 -48.92 -13.94
N LEU A 16 -12.37 -49.25 -12.72
CA LEU A 16 -12.90 -48.26 -11.77
C LEU A 16 -11.81 -47.27 -11.33
N MET A 17 -10.59 -47.75 -11.05
CA MET A 17 -9.46 -46.88 -10.75
C MET A 17 -9.11 -45.96 -11.93
N ALA A 18 -9.15 -46.48 -13.16
CA ALA A 18 -8.95 -45.66 -14.35
C ALA A 18 -10.06 -44.60 -14.51
N ILE A 19 -11.33 -44.95 -14.31
CA ILE A 19 -12.45 -43.99 -14.39
C ILE A 19 -12.32 -42.89 -13.34
N VAL A 20 -11.96 -43.24 -12.09
CA VAL A 20 -11.74 -42.26 -11.01
C VAL A 20 -10.58 -41.32 -11.37
N LEU A 21 -9.48 -41.84 -11.91
CA LEU A 21 -8.33 -41.04 -12.36
C LEU A 21 -8.68 -40.09 -13.52
N ILE A 22 -9.58 -40.50 -14.43
CA ILE A 22 -9.99 -39.67 -15.58
C ILE A 22 -11.04 -38.62 -15.17
N SER A 23 -11.90 -38.94 -14.19
CA SER A 23 -12.98 -38.05 -13.73
C SER A 23 -12.52 -36.89 -12.82
N GLY A 24 -11.30 -36.95 -12.29
CA GLY A 24 -10.70 -35.88 -11.47
C GLY A 24 -10.10 -34.72 -12.26
N MET A 25 -10.10 -34.78 -13.59
CA MET A 25 -9.66 -33.69 -14.46
C MET A 25 -10.77 -32.65 -14.54
N ALA A 26 -10.88 -31.80 -13.52
CA ALA A 26 -11.60 -30.54 -13.66
C ALA A 26 -10.94 -29.75 -14.79
N ARG A 27 -11.61 -29.67 -15.95
CA ARG A 27 -11.16 -28.82 -17.06
C ARG A 27 -11.42 -27.38 -16.61
N ALA A 28 -10.36 -26.59 -16.42
CA ALA A 28 -10.56 -25.20 -16.08
C ALA A 28 -11.12 -24.50 -17.33
N ALA A 29 -12.31 -23.91 -17.21
CA ALA A 29 -12.75 -22.98 -18.22
C ALA A 29 -11.84 -21.75 -18.10
N GLY A 30 -11.12 -21.41 -19.17
CA GLY A 30 -10.28 -20.22 -19.21
C GLY A 30 -11.07 -19.01 -18.72
N GLN A 31 -10.58 -18.35 -17.67
CA GLN A 31 -11.18 -17.11 -17.20
C GLN A 31 -10.59 -15.96 -18.03
N SER A 32 -11.48 -15.24 -18.71
CA SER A 32 -11.14 -14.01 -19.44
C SER A 32 -11.69 -12.81 -18.69
N SER A 33 -10.85 -11.81 -18.47
CA SER A 33 -11.24 -10.45 -18.11
C SER A 33 -10.92 -9.54 -19.30
N ALA A 34 -11.53 -8.35 -19.36
CA ALA A 34 -11.20 -7.35 -20.39
C ALA A 34 -9.71 -6.96 -20.39
N ASN A 35 -8.98 -7.25 -19.30
CA ASN A 35 -7.58 -6.87 -19.12
C ASN A 35 -6.58 -8.03 -19.23
N TYR A 36 -7.02 -9.30 -19.27
CA TYR A 36 -6.12 -10.45 -19.53
C TYR A 36 -6.87 -11.75 -19.85
N THR A 37 -6.18 -12.67 -20.54
CA THR A 37 -6.62 -14.04 -20.81
C THR A 37 -5.59 -15.01 -20.26
N VAL A 38 -6.01 -15.96 -19.41
CA VAL A 38 -5.13 -17.04 -18.94
C VAL A 38 -5.29 -18.23 -19.90
N GLU A 39 -4.26 -18.49 -20.70
CA GLU A 39 -4.32 -19.47 -21.80
C GLU A 39 -4.18 -20.95 -21.38
N SER A 40 -3.95 -21.25 -20.09
CA SER A 40 -3.78 -22.63 -19.62
C SER A 40 -4.26 -22.89 -18.19
N ASP A 41 -4.78 -24.09 -17.96
CA ASP A 41 -5.30 -24.57 -16.67
C ASP A 41 -4.20 -24.61 -15.58
N VAL A 42 -4.43 -23.96 -14.43
CA VAL A 42 -3.49 -23.97 -13.29
C VAL A 42 -4.08 -24.86 -12.18
N VAL A 43 -3.41 -25.99 -11.87
CA VAL A 43 -3.76 -26.86 -10.75
C VAL A 43 -3.10 -26.30 -9.48
N SER A 44 -3.91 -25.88 -8.50
CA SER A 44 -3.44 -25.30 -7.23
C SER A 44 -3.17 -26.39 -6.18
N ALA A 45 -2.00 -26.35 -5.55
CA ALA A 45 -1.69 -27.08 -4.33
C ALA A 45 -1.06 -26.12 -3.30
N GLY A 46 -1.93 -25.58 -2.42
CA GLY A 46 -1.69 -25.09 -1.05
C GLY A 46 -0.45 -24.26 -0.69
N GLY A 47 -0.67 -23.10 -0.07
CA GLY A 47 0.28 -22.42 0.81
C GLY A 47 -0.45 -21.81 2.01
N GLY A 48 0.07 -22.07 3.22
CA GLY A 48 -0.47 -21.54 4.48
C GLY A 48 -0.16 -20.06 4.70
N GLU A 49 -0.72 -19.51 5.77
CA GLU A 49 -0.56 -18.11 6.20
C GLU A 49 0.92 -17.79 6.47
N ALA A 50 1.40 -16.70 5.88
CA ALA A 50 2.74 -16.16 6.11
C ALA A 50 2.63 -14.66 6.38
N SER A 51 3.20 -14.22 7.51
CA SER A 51 3.24 -12.81 7.90
C SER A 51 4.67 -12.35 8.17
N SER A 52 4.94 -11.08 7.88
CA SER A 52 6.12 -10.33 8.32
C SER A 52 5.69 -8.96 8.84
N THR A 53 6.63 -8.19 9.40
CA THR A 53 6.38 -6.81 9.86
C THR A 53 5.79 -5.90 8.80
N ASN A 54 5.96 -6.23 7.51
CA ASN A 54 5.56 -5.36 6.41
C ASN A 54 4.43 -5.96 5.55
N TYR A 55 4.04 -7.23 5.76
CA TYR A 55 3.07 -7.91 4.90
C TYR A 55 2.28 -9.01 5.63
N THR A 56 0.99 -9.13 5.31
CA THR A 56 0.15 -10.27 5.70
C THR A 56 -0.36 -10.94 4.44
N ALA A 57 -0.03 -12.23 4.24
CA ALA A 57 -0.53 -13.01 3.11
C ALA A 57 -1.72 -13.87 3.57
N GLU A 58 -2.94 -13.45 3.25
CA GLU A 58 -4.16 -14.13 3.71
C GLU A 58 -4.49 -15.40 2.90
N HIS A 59 -4.24 -15.41 1.59
CA HIS A 59 -4.46 -16.57 0.72
C HIS A 59 -3.47 -16.60 -0.45
N THR A 60 -2.83 -17.75 -0.69
CA THR A 60 -1.88 -17.93 -1.81
C THR A 60 -2.47 -18.83 -2.90
N THR A 61 -2.25 -18.49 -4.17
CA THR A 61 -2.53 -19.38 -5.32
C THR A 61 -1.36 -19.33 -6.31
N GLY A 62 -0.70 -20.47 -6.57
CA GLY A 62 0.23 -20.67 -7.70
C GLY A 62 1.70 -20.99 -7.35
N GLN A 63 2.33 -21.87 -8.15
CA GLN A 63 3.75 -22.27 -8.05
C GLN A 63 4.70 -21.17 -8.58
N PRO A 64 5.99 -21.14 -8.16
CA PRO A 64 6.99 -20.19 -8.65
C PRO A 64 7.43 -20.52 -10.09
N SER A 65 7.49 -19.52 -10.98
CA SER A 65 8.15 -19.69 -12.28
C SER A 65 9.68 -19.70 -12.13
N ILE A 66 10.37 -20.50 -12.96
CA ILE A 66 11.82 -20.46 -13.11
C ILE A 66 12.15 -19.41 -14.19
N GLY A 67 12.69 -18.26 -13.79
CA GLY A 67 13.21 -17.21 -14.68
C GLY A 67 12.68 -15.81 -14.34
N GLU A 68 13.52 -14.78 -14.49
CA GLU A 68 13.15 -13.38 -14.35
C GLU A 68 12.24 -12.95 -15.50
N SER A 69 11.02 -12.50 -15.18
CA SER A 69 10.12 -11.84 -16.12
C SER A 69 9.67 -10.51 -15.52
N GLY A 70 10.13 -9.42 -16.13
CA GLY A 70 9.79 -8.05 -15.73
C GLY A 70 8.94 -7.36 -16.80
N SER A 71 8.04 -6.48 -16.34
CA SER A 71 7.38 -5.44 -17.14
C SER A 71 7.52 -4.12 -16.39
N ALA A 72 7.26 -2.98 -17.04
CA ALA A 72 7.25 -1.66 -16.39
C ALA A 72 6.31 -1.59 -15.17
N ASN A 73 5.39 -2.56 -15.03
CA ASN A 73 4.36 -2.61 -14.01
C ASN A 73 4.49 -3.79 -13.03
N TYR A 74 5.54 -4.63 -13.11
CA TYR A 74 5.82 -5.67 -12.10
C TYR A 74 7.22 -6.29 -12.21
N LEU A 75 7.76 -6.69 -11.05
CA LEU A 75 8.90 -7.60 -10.91
C LEU A 75 8.39 -8.97 -10.45
N ASN A 76 8.58 -10.03 -11.25
CA ASN A 76 8.35 -11.39 -10.77
C ASN A 76 9.61 -11.91 -10.06
N TYR A 77 9.51 -12.17 -8.77
CA TYR A 77 10.43 -13.09 -8.09
C TYR A 77 9.88 -14.52 -8.19
N ALA A 78 10.73 -15.52 -8.05
CA ALA A 78 10.30 -16.91 -7.97
C ALA A 78 9.44 -17.12 -6.70
N GLY A 79 8.12 -16.95 -6.82
CA GLY A 79 7.16 -17.15 -5.73
C GLY A 79 5.94 -16.24 -5.83
N PHE A 80 4.77 -16.89 -6.01
CA PHE A 80 3.39 -16.41 -5.81
C PHE A 80 2.92 -15.11 -6.51
N TRP A 81 1.77 -15.22 -7.18
CA TRP A 81 0.95 -14.06 -7.52
C TRP A 81 0.30 -13.53 -6.24
N HIS A 82 0.50 -12.24 -5.93
CA HIS A 82 -0.21 -11.55 -4.86
C HIS A 82 -1.09 -10.44 -5.46
N THR A 83 -2.34 -10.32 -5.01
CA THR A 83 -3.13 -9.11 -5.24
C THR A 83 -2.62 -8.02 -4.32
N VAL A 84 -1.83 -7.10 -4.85
CA VAL A 84 -1.54 -5.82 -4.20
C VAL A 84 -2.84 -5.01 -4.24
N SER A 85 -3.39 -4.64 -3.09
CA SER A 85 -4.25 -3.45 -3.05
C SER A 85 -3.35 -2.30 -3.44
N ALA A 86 -3.52 -1.80 -4.66
CA ALA A 86 -2.74 -0.69 -5.18
C ALA A 86 -3.12 0.59 -4.43
N GLY A 87 -2.48 0.84 -3.28
CA GLY A 87 -1.93 2.17 -3.05
C GLY A 87 -0.82 2.41 -4.09
N PRO A 88 -0.47 3.65 -4.44
CA PRO A 88 0.62 3.89 -5.37
C PRO A 88 1.85 3.16 -4.81
N SER A 89 2.44 2.26 -5.60
CA SER A 89 3.60 1.47 -5.18
C SER A 89 4.88 2.30 -5.30
N GLY A 90 4.90 3.47 -4.65
CA GLY A 90 6.08 4.31 -4.51
C GLY A 90 6.86 3.95 -3.24
N LEU A 91 8.08 4.46 -3.14
CA LEU A 91 8.76 4.57 -1.85
C LEU A 91 7.85 5.37 -0.90
N ASP A 92 7.86 5.01 0.39
CA ASP A 92 7.17 5.71 1.48
C ASP A 92 8.25 5.87 2.54
N SER A 93 8.94 7.00 2.49
CA SER A 93 10.19 7.26 3.20
C SER A 93 9.95 7.54 4.67
N ASP A 94 8.80 8.08 5.04
CA ASP A 94 8.45 8.41 6.41
C ASP A 94 7.49 7.39 7.06
N GLY A 95 6.88 6.50 6.27
CA GLY A 95 6.02 5.43 6.73
C GLY A 95 4.62 5.87 7.14
N ASP A 96 4.10 6.97 6.58
CA ASP A 96 2.78 7.51 6.90
C ASP A 96 1.63 6.87 6.10
N GLY A 97 1.97 6.07 5.07
CA GLY A 97 1.04 5.37 4.20
C GLY A 97 0.74 6.09 2.89
N ILE A 98 1.34 7.25 2.65
CA ILE A 98 1.30 8.01 1.40
C ILE A 98 2.65 7.84 0.69
N PRO A 99 2.67 7.42 -0.58
CA PRO A 99 3.94 7.25 -1.30
C PRO A 99 4.58 8.58 -1.66
N ASP A 100 5.90 8.70 -1.51
CA ASP A 100 6.75 9.89 -1.75
C ASP A 100 6.38 10.66 -3.03
N SER A 101 5.99 9.95 -4.09
CA SER A 101 5.61 10.56 -5.39
C SER A 101 4.36 11.45 -5.34
N ILE A 102 3.53 11.30 -4.31
CA ILE A 102 2.29 12.05 -4.10
C ILE A 102 2.17 12.58 -2.66
N ASP A 103 3.25 12.47 -1.87
CA ASP A 103 3.31 12.90 -0.49
C ASP A 103 3.77 14.37 -0.44
N ASN A 104 2.95 15.24 0.16
CA ASN A 104 3.30 16.66 0.34
C ASN A 104 4.28 16.90 1.50
N CYS A 105 4.68 15.86 2.24
CA CYS A 105 5.73 15.86 3.25
C CYS A 105 6.51 14.53 3.27
N ASP A 106 7.15 14.13 2.16
CA ASP A 106 7.87 12.85 1.95
C ASP A 106 8.91 12.40 3.01
N ASN A 107 9.23 13.25 3.97
CA ASN A 107 10.14 12.96 5.08
C ASN A 107 9.52 13.20 6.47
N THR A 108 8.24 13.57 6.56
CA THR A 108 7.56 13.95 7.82
C THR A 108 6.11 13.48 7.86
N GLN A 109 5.86 12.45 8.68
CA GLN A 109 4.57 11.77 8.74
C GLN A 109 3.37 12.72 8.90
N ASN A 110 2.50 12.72 7.89
CA ASN A 110 1.27 13.49 7.85
C ASN A 110 0.18 12.76 7.03
N PRO A 111 -0.40 11.63 7.52
CA PRO A 111 -1.35 10.84 6.74
C PRO A 111 -2.61 11.58 6.27
N GLY A 112 -2.90 12.74 6.87
CA GLY A 112 -3.99 13.63 6.49
C GLY A 112 -3.70 14.51 5.27
N GLN A 113 -2.44 14.65 4.86
CA GLN A 113 -1.97 15.43 3.70
C GLN A 113 -2.58 16.84 3.65
N GLN A 114 -2.76 17.46 4.82
CA GLN A 114 -3.33 18.79 4.93
C GLN A 114 -2.33 19.81 4.33
N ASP A 115 -2.79 20.55 3.34
CA ASP A 115 -2.09 21.62 2.62
C ASP A 115 -3.14 22.71 2.39
N THR A 116 -3.10 23.76 3.19
CA THR A 116 -4.22 24.70 3.30
C THR A 116 -4.07 25.94 2.43
N ASP A 117 -2.84 26.35 2.13
CA ASP A 117 -2.54 27.43 1.20
C ASP A 117 -2.37 26.94 -0.24
N GLY A 118 -2.20 25.63 -0.44
CA GLY A 118 -2.26 24.94 -1.73
C GLY A 118 -0.98 25.08 -2.54
N ASP A 119 0.16 25.22 -1.88
CA ASP A 119 1.47 25.40 -2.51
C ASP A 119 2.15 24.06 -2.89
N GLY A 120 1.62 22.95 -2.37
CA GLY A 120 2.11 21.59 -2.59
C GLY A 120 2.90 21.01 -1.42
N TYR A 121 3.06 21.76 -0.32
CA TYR A 121 3.70 21.33 0.91
C TYR A 121 2.67 21.16 2.02
N GLY A 122 2.78 20.07 2.77
CA GLY A 122 1.85 19.84 3.85
C GLY A 122 2.13 20.79 5.00
N ASN A 123 1.06 21.28 5.66
CA ASN A 123 1.17 22.10 6.88
C ASN A 123 2.16 21.50 7.89
N ARG A 124 2.30 20.17 7.94
CA ARG A 124 3.20 19.50 8.88
C ARG A 124 4.69 19.76 8.62
N CYS A 125 5.08 19.97 7.38
CA CYS A 125 6.46 20.21 6.94
C CYS A 125 6.68 21.61 6.37
N ASP A 126 5.63 22.41 6.22
CA ASP A 126 5.69 23.82 5.86
C ASP A 126 5.44 24.72 7.07
N CYS A 127 6.50 25.41 7.51
CA CYS A 127 6.43 26.42 8.58
C CYS A 127 6.72 27.83 8.06
N ASP A 128 6.77 28.03 6.75
CA ASP A 128 7.00 29.30 6.05
C ASP A 128 5.66 30.00 5.77
N LEU A 129 5.04 30.50 6.83
CA LEU A 129 3.69 31.04 6.81
C LEU A 129 3.52 32.29 5.93
N ASP A 130 4.60 33.01 5.60
CA ASP A 130 4.56 34.13 4.65
C ASP A 130 5.12 33.80 3.26
N ASN A 131 5.52 32.54 3.03
CA ASN A 131 5.99 32.02 1.76
C ASN A 131 7.19 32.82 1.19
N ASP A 132 8.09 33.30 2.08
CA ASP A 132 9.27 34.09 1.70
C ASP A 132 10.54 33.26 1.48
N GLY A 133 10.45 31.94 1.74
CA GLY A 133 11.49 30.93 1.61
C GLY A 133 12.30 30.70 2.87
N VAL A 134 11.99 31.35 4.00
CA VAL A 134 12.75 31.28 5.25
C VAL A 134 11.82 31.26 6.47
N VAL A 135 11.91 30.19 7.26
CA VAL A 135 11.21 30.13 8.55
C VAL A 135 11.92 31.02 9.58
N GLY A 136 11.29 32.15 9.92
CA GLY A 136 11.89 33.18 10.74
C GLY A 136 10.90 34.05 11.51
N PHE A 137 11.28 35.32 11.67
CA PHE A 137 10.57 36.23 12.57
C PHE A 137 9.21 36.67 12.00
N ASN A 138 9.06 36.73 10.68
CA ASN A 138 7.77 37.04 10.07
C ASN A 138 6.77 35.92 10.33
N ASP A 139 7.19 34.66 10.14
CA ASP A 139 6.38 33.47 10.43
C ASP A 139 6.03 33.37 11.89
N TYR A 140 6.98 33.68 12.78
CA TYR A 140 6.70 33.72 14.21
C TYR A 140 5.61 34.74 14.57
N ASN A 141 5.56 35.89 13.90
CA ASN A 141 4.50 36.87 14.12
C ASN A 141 3.15 36.39 13.57
N LEU A 142 3.13 35.67 12.45
CA LEU A 142 1.92 35.07 11.89
C LEU A 142 1.40 33.95 12.80
N PHE A 143 2.27 33.03 13.19
CA PHE A 143 2.01 31.97 14.17
C PHE A 143 1.49 32.54 15.50
N GLY A 144 2.20 33.53 16.05
CA GLY A 144 1.81 34.21 17.28
C GLY A 144 0.48 34.95 17.17
N GLY A 145 0.13 35.45 15.99
CA GLY A 145 -1.16 36.04 15.69
C GLY A 145 -2.33 35.05 15.78
N ALA A 146 -2.06 33.77 15.50
CA ALA A 146 -3.02 32.67 15.59
C ALA A 146 -2.97 31.91 16.92
N TRP A 147 -2.11 32.27 17.87
CA TRP A 147 -1.94 31.51 19.11
C TRP A 147 -3.25 31.32 19.90
N GLY A 148 -3.55 30.07 20.26
CA GLY A 148 -4.76 29.67 20.99
C GLY A 148 -6.04 29.81 20.18
N SER A 149 -5.95 29.95 18.86
CA SER A 149 -7.09 30.01 17.96
C SER A 149 -7.53 28.61 17.52
N SER A 150 -8.76 28.53 17.02
CA SER A 150 -9.36 27.35 16.38
C SER A 150 -10.17 27.82 15.18
N SER A 151 -10.70 26.92 14.36
CA SER A 151 -11.59 27.24 13.22
C SER A 151 -12.77 28.17 13.54
N SER A 152 -13.14 28.33 14.81
CA SER A 152 -14.20 29.25 15.26
C SER A 152 -13.71 30.68 15.61
N SER A 153 -12.41 30.88 15.65
CA SER A 153 -11.77 32.14 16.07
C SER A 153 -11.55 33.08 14.89
N ALA A 154 -11.70 34.39 15.11
CA ALA A 154 -11.49 35.40 14.07
C ALA A 154 -10.03 35.52 13.62
N ASN A 155 -9.08 35.12 14.48
CA ASN A 155 -7.64 35.12 14.21
C ASN A 155 -7.13 33.72 13.82
N TRP A 156 -8.01 32.81 13.42
CA TRP A 156 -7.62 31.49 12.94
C TRP A 156 -6.73 31.60 11.71
N ASN A 157 -5.53 31.03 11.80
CA ASN A 157 -4.71 30.73 10.64
C ASN A 157 -4.59 29.20 10.56
N PRO A 158 -5.24 28.53 9.59
CA PRO A 158 -5.14 27.09 9.45
C PRO A 158 -3.73 26.62 9.05
N ASP A 159 -2.93 27.48 8.41
CA ASP A 159 -1.56 27.14 8.02
C ASP A 159 -0.65 27.03 9.26
N ALA A 160 -1.04 27.67 10.37
CA ALA A 160 -0.34 27.60 11.66
C ALA A 160 -0.75 26.39 12.54
N ASP A 161 -1.69 25.55 12.08
CA ASP A 161 -2.09 24.27 12.70
C ASP A 161 -1.31 23.14 12.02
N PHE A 162 -0.08 22.95 12.49
CA PHE A 162 0.92 22.09 11.87
C PHE A 162 0.69 20.61 12.20
N ASP A 163 0.10 20.29 13.36
CA ASP A 163 -0.26 18.91 13.71
C ASP A 163 -1.68 18.50 13.29
N SER A 164 -2.46 19.45 12.75
CA SER A 164 -3.82 19.25 12.24
C SER A 164 -4.80 18.76 13.32
N ASP A 165 -4.59 19.15 14.57
CA ASP A 165 -5.50 18.84 15.68
C ASP A 165 -6.68 19.83 15.80
N GLY A 166 -6.68 20.89 14.99
CA GLY A 166 -7.73 21.91 14.91
C GLY A 166 -7.52 23.10 15.84
N VAL A 167 -6.39 23.19 16.55
CA VAL A 167 -6.03 24.32 17.40
C VAL A 167 -4.57 24.73 17.20
N VAL A 168 -4.30 26.04 17.11
CA VAL A 168 -2.92 26.55 17.13
C VAL A 168 -2.45 26.64 18.57
N GLY A 169 -1.52 25.80 18.98
CA GLY A 169 -1.09 25.66 20.35
C GLY A 169 0.34 25.17 20.55
N PHE A 170 0.53 24.44 21.64
CA PHE A 170 1.86 24.06 22.10
C PHE A 170 2.51 22.98 21.23
N ASN A 171 1.70 22.09 20.63
CA ASN A 171 2.23 21.09 19.71
C ASN A 171 2.77 21.75 18.44
N ASP A 172 2.03 22.71 17.90
CA ASP A 172 2.46 23.52 16.75
C ASP A 172 3.72 24.31 17.05
N TYR A 173 3.82 24.89 18.25
CA TYR A 173 5.05 25.58 18.66
C TYR A 173 6.27 24.66 18.66
N ASN A 174 6.11 23.39 19.09
CA ASN A 174 7.21 22.43 19.07
C ASN A 174 7.62 22.08 17.64
N ILE A 175 6.65 21.97 16.71
CA ILE A 175 6.92 21.76 15.28
C ILE A 175 7.60 23.00 14.69
N PHE A 176 7.03 24.19 14.88
CA PHE A 176 7.64 25.45 14.43
C PHE A 176 9.09 25.60 14.89
N GLY A 177 9.36 25.24 16.15
CA GLY A 177 10.70 25.27 16.73
C GLY A 177 11.71 24.33 16.04
N THR A 178 11.29 23.24 15.41
CA THR A 178 12.19 22.35 14.65
C THR A 178 12.61 22.92 13.31
N TRP A 179 11.82 23.84 12.76
CA TRP A 179 12.07 24.48 11.46
C TRP A 179 12.70 25.87 11.59
N TRP A 180 12.95 26.37 12.81
CA TRP A 180 13.48 27.72 12.98
C TRP A 180 14.82 27.94 12.25
N GLY A 181 14.85 28.93 11.36
CA GLY A 181 16.03 29.31 10.59
C GLY A 181 16.37 28.36 9.45
N THR A 182 15.49 27.43 9.11
CA THR A 182 15.61 26.67 7.87
C THR A 182 15.19 27.52 6.68
N SER A 183 15.69 27.15 5.50
CA SER A 183 15.27 27.71 4.22
C SER A 183 14.75 26.58 3.35
N ALA A 184 13.74 26.87 2.53
CA ALA A 184 13.18 25.94 1.55
C ALA A 184 14.30 25.25 0.70
N PRO A 185 14.09 24.02 0.18
CA PRO A 185 12.84 23.54 -0.38
C PRO A 185 12.10 22.73 0.66
N TRP A 186 11.02 23.31 1.17
CA TRP A 186 9.77 22.58 1.19
C TRP A 186 9.48 22.65 -0.30
#